data_AF-A0AAD4CJM1-F1
#
_entry.id   AF-A0AAD4CJM1-F1
#
_cell.length_a   1.000
_cell.length_b   1.000
_cell.length_c   1.000
_cell.angle_alpha   90.00
_cell.angle_beta   90.00
_cell.angle_gamma   90.00
#
_symmetry.space_group_name_H-M   'P 1'
#
loop_
_entity.id
_entity.type
_entity.pdbx_description
1 polymer ?
#
loop_
_entity_poly.entity_id
_entity_poly.type
_entity_poly.pdbx_seq_one_letter_code
_entity_poly.pdbx_strand_id
1 'polypeptide(L)'
;MKGLLDQDIAKFLCAQYVSLVRWVAVATAVSRVFDRRLAPVATARLCQGSFNVARSEDVESLFQGCTWVRGDITITNTYSGPLTLPNLKTIDGKLDIQYITSRPGTDNSRATQVTSLELPDTQSIQTVAIGNITTLKTISMPRLESVSGFSIYQHGITTDTLDLRSLREASNFYLAGAFASTNVDSLRNVSRYLDIHGPGVGAKRDEDTGQPLQLTFPSLVYAYRLLVDGRISKISMPKLEFLGRDHPHGGYSDDVMISTKETPGSFSFPSLKNLTGSFSIYGPIKSLDVSSLQSTTVYMSLGTTSPLNATLPLRKLTSINLYGAIESVKFPFLKDFNYIGIQSSLLVGCKNFTTQMEEISQSLEYKTDYECSEPRSTPPLLGLIALCVIPVVAIAAAAYHCTKKKHEEMEYEEEKVA
;
A
#
# COMPACT_ATOMS: atom_id res chain seq x y z
N MET A 1 -31.91 -15.76 66.43
CA MET A 1 -30.84 -16.59 65.84
C MET A 1 -30.03 -15.73 64.86
N LYS A 2 -29.48 -14.57 65.22
CA LYS A 2 -28.17 -14.34 65.85
C LYS A 2 -27.40 -15.60 66.26
N GLY A 3 -26.21 -15.75 65.67
CA GLY A 3 -25.23 -16.79 65.99
C GLY A 3 -25.13 -17.86 64.92
N LEU A 4 -24.20 -17.67 63.96
CA LEU A 4 -23.47 -18.70 63.18
C LEU A 4 -22.84 -18.18 61.87
N LEU A 5 -22.64 -16.86 61.72
CA LEU A 5 -21.89 -16.30 60.57
C LEU A 5 -20.73 -15.39 61.01
N ASP A 6 -20.11 -15.71 62.16
CA ASP A 6 -19.05 -14.88 62.78
C ASP A 6 -17.76 -15.69 63.10
N GLN A 7 -17.63 -16.92 62.57
CA GLN A 7 -16.48 -17.79 62.85
C GLN A 7 -15.52 -18.00 61.68
N ASP A 8 -15.85 -17.55 60.46
CA ASP A 8 -14.98 -17.72 59.28
C ASP A 8 -14.23 -16.43 58.85
N ILE A 9 -14.56 -15.28 59.43
CA ILE A 9 -13.81 -14.02 59.19
C ILE A 9 -12.60 -13.91 60.15
N ALA A 10 -12.61 -14.61 61.28
CA ALA A 10 -11.51 -14.60 62.26
C ALA A 10 -10.32 -15.52 61.90
N LYS A 11 -10.47 -16.45 60.94
CA LYS A 11 -9.37 -17.33 60.48
C LYS A 11 -8.62 -16.80 59.26
N PHE A 12 -9.15 -15.81 58.54
CA PHE A 12 -8.46 -15.20 57.40
C PHE A 12 -7.56 -14.00 57.79
N LEU A 13 -7.78 -13.42 58.98
CA LEU A 13 -7.00 -12.28 59.49
C LEU A 13 -5.75 -12.68 60.33
N CYS A 14 -5.49 -13.97 60.54
CA CYS A 14 -4.32 -14.45 61.29
C CYS A 14 -3.15 -14.95 60.42
N ALA A 15 -3.28 -14.90 59.08
CA ALA A 15 -2.22 -15.31 58.15
C ALA A 15 -1.44 -14.13 57.51
N GLN A 16 -1.79 -12.88 57.82
CA GLN A 16 -1.11 -11.68 57.30
C GLN A 16 -0.22 -10.92 58.31
N TYR A 17 -0.02 -11.44 59.52
CA TYR A 17 0.76 -10.75 60.57
C TYR A 17 2.12 -11.38 60.93
N VAL A 18 2.59 -12.39 60.17
CA VAL A 18 3.92 -13.03 60.40
C VAL A 18 4.96 -12.68 59.33
N SER A 19 4.63 -11.84 58.35
CA SER A 19 5.59 -11.37 57.33
C SER A 19 6.08 -9.92 57.52
N LEU A 20 5.74 -9.26 58.63
CA LEU A 20 6.06 -7.85 58.87
C LEU A 20 7.03 -7.58 60.04
N VAL A 21 7.63 -8.62 60.64
CA VAL A 21 8.59 -8.49 61.75
C VAL A 21 10.01 -8.98 61.38
N ARG A 22 10.32 -9.12 60.08
CA ARG A 22 11.67 -9.51 59.61
C ARG A 22 12.43 -8.46 58.80
N TRP A 23 11.97 -7.20 58.80
CA TRP A 23 12.63 -6.10 58.08
C TRP A 23 12.88 -4.83 58.91
N VAL A 24 12.87 -4.92 60.25
CA VAL A 24 13.26 -3.81 61.14
C VAL A 24 14.38 -4.27 62.06
N ALA A 25 15.58 -4.48 61.50
CA ALA A 25 16.84 -4.59 62.26
C ALA A 25 18.09 -4.61 61.34
N VAL A 26 18.20 -3.71 60.36
CA VAL A 26 19.52 -3.31 59.80
C VAL A 26 19.45 -1.83 59.41
N ALA A 27 19.37 -0.97 60.42
CA ALA A 27 19.50 0.47 60.25
C ALA A 27 20.27 1.02 61.44
N THR A 28 21.58 0.83 61.43
CA THR A 28 22.57 1.71 62.08
C THR A 28 23.97 1.23 61.72
N ALA A 29 24.83 2.18 61.33
CA ALA A 29 26.28 2.04 61.10
C ALA A 29 26.76 1.49 59.74
N VAL A 30 26.55 2.26 58.66
CA VAL A 30 27.64 2.61 57.73
C VAL A 30 27.44 4.04 57.24
N SER A 31 27.87 5.00 58.06
CA SER A 31 28.23 6.34 57.57
C SER A 31 29.70 6.32 57.21
N ARG A 32 30.02 6.41 55.93
CA ARG A 32 31.13 7.21 55.34
C ARG A 32 31.42 6.70 53.92
N VAL A 33 31.56 7.67 53.02
CA VAL A 33 31.94 7.56 51.60
C VAL A 33 30.81 7.14 50.64
N PHE A 34 29.79 8.00 50.53
CA PHE A 34 29.09 8.16 49.25
C PHE A 34 29.83 9.26 48.47
N ASP A 35 30.69 8.81 47.56
CA ASP A 35 31.33 9.64 46.56
C ASP A 35 30.25 10.23 45.63
N ARG A 36 30.24 11.56 45.52
CA ARG A 36 29.35 12.31 44.66
C ARG A 36 29.77 12.07 43.20
N ARG A 37 29.17 11.05 42.59
CA ARG A 37 28.89 11.07 41.14
C ARG A 37 27.40 10.87 40.93
N LEU A 38 26.66 11.94 41.22
CA LEU A 38 25.37 12.17 40.57
C LEU A 38 25.68 12.27 39.06
N ALA A 39 25.47 11.17 38.34
CA ALA A 39 25.23 11.27 36.91
C ALA A 39 24.06 12.25 36.74
N PRO A 40 24.14 13.23 35.82
CA PRO A 40 23.03 14.13 35.61
C PRO A 40 21.86 13.28 35.12
N VAL A 41 20.81 13.15 35.93
CA VAL A 41 19.48 12.92 35.40
C VAL A 41 19.28 14.09 34.45
N ALA A 42 19.36 13.83 33.14
CA ALA A 42 19.15 14.82 32.11
C ALA A 42 17.72 15.32 32.25
N THR A 43 17.51 16.32 33.10
CA THR A 43 16.25 17.04 33.21
C THR A 43 15.95 17.57 31.83
N ALA A 44 14.87 17.08 31.23
CA ALA A 44 14.49 17.50 29.90
C ALA A 44 14.36 19.03 29.91
N ARG A 45 15.25 19.73 29.21
CA ARG A 45 15.21 21.19 29.16
C ARG A 45 14.17 21.57 28.12
N LEU A 46 13.09 22.16 28.61
CA LEU A 46 11.97 22.62 27.80
C LEU A 46 12.31 23.98 27.18
N CYS A 47 12.17 24.06 25.86
CA CYS A 47 12.29 25.29 25.09
C CYS A 47 10.93 25.57 24.46
N GLN A 48 10.34 26.72 24.80
CA GLN A 48 8.99 27.07 24.40
C GLN A 48 9.00 28.30 23.49
N GLY A 49 8.29 28.23 22.38
CA GLY A 49 8.17 29.33 21.42
C GLY A 49 8.09 28.83 19.98
N SER A 50 8.02 29.78 19.06
CA SER A 50 8.18 29.53 17.63
C SER A 50 9.61 29.89 17.23
N PHE A 51 10.29 28.95 16.58
CA PHE A 51 11.70 29.06 16.23
C PHE A 51 11.84 29.20 14.72
N ASN A 52 12.51 30.26 14.27
CA ASN A 52 12.85 30.45 12.85
C ASN A 52 14.34 30.20 12.67
N VAL A 53 14.70 29.15 11.92
CA VAL A 53 16.08 28.80 11.64
C VAL A 53 16.41 29.29 10.23
N ALA A 54 17.23 30.34 10.14
CA ALA A 54 17.59 30.97 8.88
C ALA A 54 18.98 30.59 8.39
N ARG A 55 19.86 30.18 9.30
CA ARG A 55 21.24 29.72 9.04
C ARG A 55 21.63 28.62 10.01
N SER A 56 22.74 27.94 9.75
CA SER A 56 23.26 26.86 10.60
C SER A 56 23.59 27.32 12.02
N GLU A 57 24.04 28.56 12.21
CA GLU A 57 24.39 29.12 13.53
C GLU A 57 23.16 29.33 14.42
N ASP A 58 21.97 29.45 13.82
CA ASP A 58 20.72 29.61 14.57
C ASP A 58 20.37 28.32 15.33
N VAL A 59 20.78 27.15 14.84
CA VAL A 59 20.50 25.86 15.50
C VAL A 59 21.13 25.83 16.90
N GLU A 60 22.41 26.15 17.01
CA GLU A 60 23.10 26.10 18.29
C GLU A 60 22.57 27.16 19.26
N SER A 61 22.32 28.38 18.77
CA SER A 61 21.83 29.48 19.60
C SER A 61 20.39 29.30 20.08
N LEU A 62 19.49 28.76 19.25
CA LEU A 62 18.08 28.56 19.59
C LEU A 62 17.84 27.30 20.42
N PHE A 63 18.61 26.24 20.20
CA PHE A 63 18.38 24.93 20.81
C PHE A 63 19.44 24.52 21.84
N GLN A 64 20.25 25.47 22.32
CA GLN A 64 21.33 25.16 23.26
C GLN A 64 20.83 24.48 24.54
N GLY A 65 21.18 23.20 24.68
CA GLY A 65 20.79 22.36 25.80
C GLY A 65 19.30 22.00 25.84
N CYS A 66 18.51 22.37 24.83
CA CYS A 66 17.12 21.96 24.69
C CYS A 66 17.05 20.46 24.38
N THR A 67 16.10 19.76 25.01
CA THR A 67 15.78 18.37 24.66
C THR A 67 14.30 18.20 24.32
N TRP A 68 13.46 19.14 24.74
CA TRP A 68 12.05 19.17 24.43
C TRP A 68 11.71 20.56 23.90
N VAL A 69 11.21 20.64 22.67
CA VAL A 69 10.65 21.85 22.10
C VAL A 69 9.13 21.80 22.19
N ARG A 70 8.51 22.83 22.75
CA ARG A 70 7.05 23.06 22.68
C ARG A 70 6.79 24.28 21.81
N GLY A 71 6.25 24.01 20.62
CA GLY A 71 6.02 25.00 19.57
C GLY A 71 6.72 24.63 18.26
N ASP A 72 6.56 25.50 17.28
CA ASP A 72 6.92 25.20 15.90
C ASP A 72 8.36 25.57 15.57
N ILE A 73 9.00 24.78 14.72
CA ILE A 73 10.32 25.03 14.14
C ILE A 73 10.12 25.21 12.65
N THR A 74 10.39 26.43 12.16
CA THR A 74 10.29 26.77 10.74
C THR A 74 11.69 27.01 10.19
N ILE A 75 12.05 26.27 9.14
CA ILE A 75 13.28 26.50 8.39
C ILE A 75 12.98 27.49 7.28
N THR A 76 13.65 28.64 7.31
CA THR A 76 13.35 29.73 6.37
C THR A 76 13.92 29.42 4.98
N ASN A 77 13.47 30.21 4.00
CA ASN A 77 13.98 30.15 2.63
C ASN A 77 15.42 30.64 2.45
N THR A 78 16.03 31.22 3.48
CA THR A 78 17.44 31.64 3.43
C THR A 78 18.41 30.56 3.88
N TYR A 79 17.89 29.48 4.47
CA TYR A 79 18.72 28.36 4.90
C TYR A 79 19.30 27.62 3.70
N SER A 80 20.58 27.26 3.80
CA SER A 80 21.30 26.52 2.76
C SER A 80 22.29 25.57 3.41
N GLY A 81 22.45 24.38 2.82
CA GLY A 81 23.37 23.36 3.32
C GLY A 81 22.70 22.30 4.20
N PRO A 82 23.48 21.52 4.96
CA PRO A 82 22.96 20.44 5.79
C PRO A 82 22.30 20.99 7.06
N LEU A 83 21.12 20.47 7.39
CA LEU A 83 20.37 20.81 8.61
C LEU A 83 20.37 19.64 9.59
N THR A 84 21.10 19.80 10.69
CA THR A 84 21.10 18.86 11.80
C THR A 84 20.50 19.54 13.03
N LEU A 85 19.49 18.94 13.65
CA LEU A 85 18.92 19.39 14.93
C LEU A 85 19.30 18.38 16.03
N PRO A 86 20.48 18.53 16.66
CA PRO A 86 20.98 17.56 17.63
C PRO A 86 20.29 17.69 19.00
N ASN A 87 20.32 16.63 19.80
CA ASN A 87 19.84 16.58 21.21
C ASN A 87 18.34 16.79 21.44
N LEU A 88 17.56 17.14 20.41
CA LEU A 88 16.11 17.21 20.52
C LEU A 88 15.55 15.78 20.59
N LYS A 89 14.81 15.48 21.66
CA LYS A 89 14.11 14.19 21.84
C LYS A 89 12.63 14.31 21.47
N THR A 90 12.03 15.45 21.77
CA THR A 90 10.60 15.68 21.57
C THR A 90 10.37 17.06 20.94
N ILE A 91 9.60 17.09 19.86
CA ILE A 91 9.10 18.32 19.23
C ILE A 91 7.57 18.28 19.28
N ASP A 92 7.03 18.93 20.31
CA ASP A 92 5.59 19.12 20.53
C ASP A 92 5.12 20.35 19.73
N GLY A 93 5.14 20.18 18.40
CA GLY A 93 4.82 21.20 17.42
C GLY A 93 5.16 20.76 16.00
N LYS A 94 5.07 21.70 15.06
CA LYS A 94 5.38 21.46 13.64
C LYS A 94 6.85 21.74 13.34
N LEU A 95 7.53 20.80 12.72
CA LEU A 95 8.76 21.03 11.97
C LEU A 95 8.39 21.30 10.50
N ASP A 96 8.51 22.55 10.08
CA ASP A 96 8.17 23.02 8.73
C ASP A 96 9.43 23.38 7.96
N ILE A 97 9.71 22.63 6.90
CA ILE A 97 10.88 22.82 6.04
C ILE A 97 10.36 23.19 4.66
N GLN A 98 10.39 24.50 4.40
CA GLN A 98 9.71 25.17 3.30
C GLN A 98 8.19 25.14 3.44
N TYR A 99 7.62 26.33 3.68
CA TYR A 99 6.20 26.56 3.91
C TYR A 99 5.35 26.08 2.73
N ILE A 100 4.56 25.02 2.96
CA ILE A 100 3.63 24.45 1.98
C ILE A 100 2.27 25.13 2.13
N THR A 101 2.05 26.28 1.49
CA THR A 101 0.69 26.85 1.39
C THR A 101 0.18 27.07 -0.02
N SER A 102 0.99 26.77 -1.02
CA SER A 102 0.69 27.17 -2.38
C SER A 102 0.99 26.02 -3.31
N ARG A 103 0.00 25.67 -4.16
CA ARG A 103 0.15 24.69 -5.23
C ARG A 103 1.48 24.88 -5.97
N PRO A 104 2.10 23.81 -6.49
CA PRO A 104 3.26 23.93 -7.37
C PRO A 104 3.02 25.01 -8.43
N GLY A 105 3.83 26.06 -8.42
CA GLY A 105 3.80 27.13 -9.44
C GLY A 105 3.07 28.43 -9.11
N THR A 106 2.54 28.65 -7.90
CA THR A 106 1.87 29.94 -7.56
C THR A 106 2.62 30.87 -6.61
N ASP A 107 3.75 30.45 -6.03
CA ASP A 107 4.49 31.28 -5.07
C ASP A 107 5.91 31.58 -5.56
N ASN A 108 6.25 32.87 -5.59
CA ASN A 108 7.59 33.37 -5.92
C ASN A 108 8.56 33.26 -4.72
N SER A 109 8.19 32.50 -3.68
CA SER A 109 9.07 32.26 -2.55
C SER A 109 10.25 31.41 -3.01
N ARG A 110 11.47 31.92 -2.78
CA ARG A 110 12.68 31.13 -3.03
C ARG A 110 12.58 29.83 -2.21
N ALA A 111 12.81 28.69 -2.85
CA ALA A 111 12.91 27.42 -2.15
C ALA A 111 14.12 27.44 -1.22
N THR A 112 13.98 26.87 -0.03
CA THR A 112 15.13 26.64 0.87
C THR A 112 16.13 25.72 0.16
N GLN A 113 17.42 25.82 0.50
CA GLN A 113 18.48 25.04 -0.15
C GLN A 113 19.04 23.98 0.81
N VAL A 114 18.17 23.39 1.62
CA VAL A 114 18.53 22.32 2.55
C VAL A 114 18.96 21.08 1.75
N THR A 115 20.16 20.57 2.05
CA THR A 115 20.73 19.39 1.36
C THR A 115 20.52 18.08 2.13
N SER A 116 20.47 18.13 3.45
CA SER A 116 20.12 17.02 4.33
C SER A 116 19.31 17.51 5.54
N LEU A 117 18.45 16.64 6.06
CA LEU A 117 17.71 16.84 7.30
C LEU A 117 18.02 15.70 8.26
N GLU A 118 18.61 16.03 9.41
CA GLU A 118 19.04 15.04 10.40
C GLU A 118 18.53 15.39 11.79
N LEU A 119 17.70 14.50 12.34
CA LEU A 119 17.21 14.55 13.72
C LEU A 119 17.61 13.25 14.44
N PRO A 120 18.90 13.09 14.80
CA PRO A 120 19.46 11.82 15.23
C PRO A 120 18.87 11.29 16.54
N ASP A 121 18.45 12.20 17.43
CA ASP A 121 17.98 11.87 18.79
C ASP A 121 16.47 11.93 18.96
N THR A 122 15.75 12.42 17.96
CA THR A 122 14.33 12.71 18.08
C THR A 122 13.52 11.43 18.11
N GLN A 123 12.70 11.28 19.15
CA GLN A 123 11.85 10.12 19.40
C GLN A 123 10.39 10.39 19.08
N SER A 124 9.94 11.65 19.21
CA SER A 124 8.55 12.02 18.91
C SER A 124 8.47 13.43 18.33
N ILE A 125 7.66 13.58 17.28
CA ILE A 125 7.36 14.86 16.64
C ILE A 125 5.85 14.93 16.41
N GLN A 126 5.21 16.06 16.68
CA GLN A 126 3.79 16.21 16.36
C GLN A 126 3.61 16.22 14.84
N THR A 127 4.21 17.18 14.12
CA THR A 127 4.09 17.26 12.66
C THR A 127 5.43 17.52 12.00
N VAL A 128 5.72 16.82 10.90
CA VAL A 128 6.83 17.09 9.97
C VAL A 128 6.22 17.42 8.62
N ALA A 129 6.63 18.55 8.06
CA ALA A 129 6.18 19.02 6.76
C ALA A 129 7.41 19.45 5.93
N ILE A 130 7.62 18.82 4.78
CA ILE A 130 8.78 19.08 3.90
C ILE A 130 8.26 19.29 2.48
N GLY A 131 8.54 20.44 1.87
CA GLY A 131 7.96 20.80 0.58
C GLY A 131 8.96 21.24 -0.50
N ASN A 132 8.97 20.56 -1.64
CA ASN A 132 9.58 20.94 -2.92
C ASN A 132 11.02 21.50 -2.80
N ILE A 133 11.90 20.75 -2.15
CA ILE A 133 13.31 21.09 -1.96
C ILE A 133 14.15 20.25 -2.91
N THR A 134 14.52 20.82 -4.06
CA THR A 134 15.26 20.11 -5.13
C THR A 134 16.67 19.68 -4.72
N THR A 135 17.26 20.33 -3.72
CA THR A 135 18.60 20.03 -3.22
C THR A 135 18.62 19.00 -2.10
N LEU A 136 17.45 18.61 -1.57
CA LEU A 136 17.33 17.69 -0.43
C LEU A 136 17.57 16.25 -0.87
N LYS A 137 18.66 15.66 -0.38
CA LYS A 137 19.05 14.29 -0.70
C LYS A 137 18.76 13.31 0.42
N THR A 138 18.85 13.74 1.67
CA THR A 138 18.75 12.84 2.83
C THR A 138 17.78 13.37 3.85
N ILE A 139 16.88 12.52 4.31
CA ILE A 139 15.99 12.75 5.45
C ILE A 139 16.22 11.61 6.44
N SER A 140 16.74 11.92 7.63
CA SER A 140 17.13 10.92 8.62
C SER A 140 16.60 11.29 10.01
N MET A 141 15.70 10.46 10.51
CA MET A 141 15.18 10.52 11.89
C MET A 141 15.20 9.10 12.47
N PRO A 142 16.38 8.48 12.64
CA PRO A 142 16.52 7.05 12.85
C PRO A 142 15.96 6.57 14.19
N ARG A 143 15.77 7.48 15.15
CA ARG A 143 15.20 7.20 16.48
C ARG A 143 13.75 7.66 16.63
N LEU A 144 13.13 8.21 15.58
CA LEU A 144 11.74 8.65 15.63
C LEU A 144 10.85 7.42 15.83
N GLU A 145 10.08 7.38 16.91
CA GLU A 145 9.20 6.28 17.27
C GLU A 145 7.74 6.59 16.93
N SER A 146 7.33 7.86 17.08
CA SER A 146 5.96 8.30 16.83
C SER A 146 5.88 9.67 16.15
N VAL A 147 4.92 9.82 15.23
CA VAL A 147 4.60 11.08 14.58
C VAL A 147 3.09 11.25 14.39
N SER A 148 2.53 12.42 14.65
CA SER A 148 1.10 12.63 14.33
C SER A 148 0.90 12.85 12.83
N GLY A 149 1.65 13.78 12.23
CA GLY A 149 1.64 13.98 10.79
C GLY A 149 3.04 13.98 10.19
N PHE A 150 3.29 13.12 9.21
CA PHE A 150 4.52 13.11 8.45
C PHE A 150 4.19 13.33 6.98
N SER A 151 4.62 14.46 6.42
CA SER A 151 4.29 14.83 5.05
C SER A 151 5.51 15.31 4.27
N ILE A 152 5.87 14.57 3.22
CA ILE A 152 6.88 14.95 2.24
C ILE A 152 6.20 15.21 0.90
N TYR A 153 6.35 16.43 0.38
CA TYR A 153 5.86 16.85 -0.93
C TYR A 153 7.03 17.10 -1.86
N GLN A 154 7.61 16.06 -2.46
CA GLN A 154 8.77 16.13 -3.37
C GLN A 154 8.39 15.65 -4.78
N HIS A 155 7.30 16.18 -5.34
CA HIS A 155 6.81 15.78 -6.67
C HIS A 155 7.85 16.08 -7.76
N GLY A 156 8.20 15.07 -8.57
CA GLY A 156 9.22 15.18 -9.61
C GLY A 156 10.66 15.36 -9.08
N ILE A 157 10.88 15.23 -7.77
CA ILE A 157 12.18 15.39 -7.13
C ILE A 157 12.63 14.03 -6.60
N THR A 158 13.91 13.72 -6.77
CA THR A 158 14.52 12.50 -6.24
C THR A 158 15.25 12.81 -4.94
N THR A 159 14.82 12.14 -3.86
CA THR A 159 15.53 12.08 -2.59
C THR A 159 16.32 10.76 -2.55
N ASP A 160 17.58 10.80 -2.16
CA ASP A 160 18.41 9.59 -2.13
C ASP A 160 17.97 8.66 -0.99
N THR A 161 17.81 9.19 0.23
CA THR A 161 17.55 8.36 1.42
C THR A 161 16.48 8.97 2.33
N LEU A 162 15.50 8.13 2.71
CA LEU A 162 14.58 8.36 3.82
C LEU A 162 14.81 7.30 4.89
N ASP A 163 15.28 7.70 6.08
CA ASP A 163 15.53 6.79 7.20
C ASP A 163 14.66 7.13 8.41
N LEU A 164 13.62 6.33 8.60
CA LEU A 164 12.69 6.35 9.72
C LEU A 164 12.65 4.96 10.39
N ARG A 165 13.81 4.29 10.48
CA ARG A 165 13.92 2.87 10.88
C ARG A 165 13.26 2.51 12.21
N SER A 166 13.08 3.46 13.13
CA SER A 166 12.44 3.23 14.43
C SER A 166 10.97 3.64 14.48
N LEU A 167 10.42 4.22 13.41
CA LEU A 167 9.06 4.75 13.40
C LEU A 167 8.07 3.61 13.53
N ARG A 168 7.24 3.63 14.56
CA ARG A 168 6.25 2.58 14.85
C ARG A 168 4.83 3.06 14.60
N GLU A 169 4.56 4.32 14.88
CA GLU A 169 3.22 4.89 14.87
C GLU A 169 3.20 6.21 14.10
N ALA A 170 2.31 6.28 13.12
CA ALA A 170 1.94 7.51 12.45
C ALA A 170 0.43 7.70 12.52
N SER A 171 -0.07 8.94 12.60
CA SER A 171 -1.50 9.16 12.27
C SER A 171 -1.65 9.38 10.78
N ASN A 172 -0.92 10.35 10.25
CA ASN A 172 -0.87 10.68 8.84
C ASN A 172 0.54 10.40 8.32
N PHE A 173 0.65 9.66 7.22
CA PHE A 173 1.91 9.38 6.56
C PHE A 173 1.76 9.63 5.06
N TYR A 174 2.28 10.76 4.60
CA TYR A 174 2.21 11.22 3.23
C TYR A 174 3.61 11.28 2.62
N LEU A 175 3.82 10.52 1.54
CA LEU A 175 5.09 10.42 0.85
C LEU A 175 4.89 10.69 -0.63
N ALA A 176 5.32 11.85 -1.11
CA ALA A 176 5.34 12.17 -2.53
C ALA A 176 6.77 12.39 -3.04
N GLY A 177 7.14 11.72 -4.13
CA GLY A 177 8.43 11.88 -4.80
C GLY A 177 9.11 10.56 -5.18
N ALA A 178 10.33 10.65 -5.69
CA ALA A 178 11.18 9.49 -5.95
C ALA A 178 12.15 9.27 -4.77
N PHE A 179 12.35 8.01 -4.37
CA PHE A 179 13.27 7.64 -3.30
C PHE A 179 14.19 6.52 -3.78
N ALA A 180 15.51 6.69 -3.69
CA ALA A 180 16.44 5.62 -4.01
C ALA A 180 16.49 4.56 -2.90
N SER A 181 16.35 4.98 -1.65
CA SER A 181 16.23 4.10 -0.48
C SER A 181 15.25 4.65 0.55
N THR A 182 14.40 3.78 1.09
CA THR A 182 13.47 4.09 2.18
C THR A 182 13.56 3.03 3.27
N ASN A 183 13.78 3.47 4.51
CA ASN A 183 13.71 2.61 5.69
C ASN A 183 12.55 3.05 6.57
N VAL A 184 11.47 2.28 6.50
CA VAL A 184 10.23 2.47 7.29
C VAL A 184 9.83 1.15 7.94
N ASP A 185 10.82 0.28 8.20
CA ASP A 185 10.61 -1.14 8.48
C ASP A 185 9.87 -1.40 9.78
N SER A 186 9.95 -0.48 10.73
CA SER A 186 9.29 -0.59 12.03
C SER A 186 7.85 -0.08 12.05
N LEU A 187 7.35 0.55 10.97
CA LEU A 187 6.04 1.18 10.98
C LEU A 187 4.96 0.11 11.14
N ARG A 188 4.20 0.15 12.23
CA ARG A 188 3.20 -0.85 12.61
C ARG A 188 1.77 -0.36 12.43
N ASN A 189 1.55 0.93 12.66
CA ASN A 189 0.21 1.51 12.69
C ASN A 189 0.19 2.87 11.97
N VAL A 190 -0.71 3.01 11.00
CA VAL A 190 -1.11 4.30 10.43
C VAL A 190 -2.60 4.54 10.70
N SER A 191 -2.90 5.43 11.65
CA SER A 191 -4.25 5.54 12.21
C SER A 191 -5.23 6.39 11.40
N ARG A 192 -4.78 7.14 10.38
CA ARG A 192 -5.66 7.97 9.53
C ARG A 192 -5.41 7.79 8.03
N TYR A 193 -4.26 8.15 7.49
CA TYR A 193 -4.01 7.97 6.06
C TYR A 193 -2.55 7.66 5.75
N LEU A 194 -2.36 6.65 4.91
CA LEU A 194 -1.10 6.28 4.28
C LEU A 194 -1.21 6.60 2.80
N ASP A 195 -0.65 7.74 2.41
CA ASP A 195 -0.72 8.28 1.06
C ASP A 195 0.68 8.24 0.43
N ILE A 196 0.80 7.57 -0.71
CA ILE A 196 2.06 7.33 -1.41
C ILE A 196 1.88 7.80 -2.85
N HIS A 197 2.62 8.83 -3.23
CA HIS A 197 2.65 9.34 -4.59
C HIS A 197 4.04 9.12 -5.17
N GLY A 198 4.15 8.15 -6.06
CA GLY A 198 5.37 7.92 -6.81
C GLY A 198 5.62 8.98 -7.86
N PRO A 199 6.73 8.82 -8.61
CA PRO A 199 7.04 9.67 -9.75
C PRO A 199 5.91 9.65 -10.79
N GLY A 200 5.68 10.76 -11.48
CA GLY A 200 4.64 10.97 -12.50
C GLY A 200 3.37 11.63 -11.96
N VAL A 201 3.26 11.81 -10.65
CA VAL A 201 2.15 12.55 -10.03
C VAL A 201 2.52 14.02 -9.90
N GLY A 202 1.76 14.90 -10.56
CA GLY A 202 1.95 16.35 -10.48
C GLY A 202 3.10 16.93 -11.32
N ALA A 203 3.91 16.08 -11.97
CA ALA A 203 4.96 16.51 -12.89
C ALA A 203 4.39 16.90 -14.26
N LYS A 204 4.99 17.90 -14.92
CA LYS A 204 4.79 18.11 -16.36
C LYS A 204 5.39 16.92 -17.10
N ARG A 205 4.73 16.48 -18.20
CA ARG A 205 4.88 15.15 -18.82
C ARG A 205 6.30 14.74 -19.26
N ASP A 206 7.30 15.62 -19.20
CA ASP A 206 8.63 15.37 -19.74
C ASP A 206 9.79 15.58 -18.74
N GLU A 207 9.51 15.94 -17.48
CA GLU A 207 10.55 16.23 -16.47
C GLU A 207 10.74 15.10 -15.45
N ASP A 208 9.87 14.09 -15.45
CA ASP A 208 9.92 13.03 -14.44
C ASP A 208 10.77 11.84 -14.89
N THR A 209 12.03 11.82 -14.44
CA THR A 209 13.01 10.74 -14.71
C THR A 209 13.10 9.71 -13.58
N GLY A 210 12.25 9.81 -12.55
CA GLY A 210 12.31 8.94 -11.39
C GLY A 210 12.03 7.47 -11.74
N GLN A 211 12.83 6.56 -11.18
CA GLN A 211 12.57 5.12 -11.28
C GLN A 211 11.23 4.77 -10.61
N PRO A 212 10.49 3.76 -11.11
CA PRO A 212 9.25 3.33 -10.48
C PRO A 212 9.46 3.01 -9.00
N LEU A 213 8.65 3.64 -8.14
CA LEU A 213 8.80 3.53 -6.70
C LEU A 213 8.52 2.09 -6.23
N GLN A 214 9.36 1.63 -5.31
CA GLN A 214 9.24 0.34 -4.64
C GLN A 214 9.24 0.57 -3.13
N LEU A 215 8.17 0.18 -2.46
CA LEU A 215 8.06 0.30 -1.00
C LEU A 215 7.65 -1.01 -0.37
N THR A 216 8.25 -1.28 0.79
CA THR A 216 7.91 -2.41 1.64
C THR A 216 7.69 -1.89 3.06
N PHE A 217 6.57 -2.27 3.67
CA PHE A 217 6.26 -2.01 5.06
C PHE A 217 6.17 -3.36 5.80
N PRO A 218 7.33 -3.95 6.17
CA PRO A 218 7.39 -5.33 6.67
C PRO A 218 6.72 -5.53 8.04
N SER A 219 6.55 -4.46 8.82
CA SER A 219 5.92 -4.50 10.16
C SER A 219 4.51 -3.91 10.21
N LEU A 220 3.99 -3.35 9.11
CA LEU A 220 2.70 -2.66 9.13
C LEU A 220 1.58 -3.68 9.32
N VAL A 221 0.79 -3.49 10.38
CA VAL A 221 -0.32 -4.37 10.78
C VAL A 221 -1.66 -3.71 10.49
N TYR A 222 -1.73 -2.39 10.68
CA TYR A 222 -2.95 -1.61 10.56
C TYR A 222 -2.71 -0.35 9.73
N ALA A 223 -3.57 -0.13 8.74
CA ALA A 223 -3.67 1.15 8.04
C ALA A 223 -5.14 1.53 7.86
N TYR A 224 -5.50 2.75 8.26
CA TYR A 224 -6.87 3.24 8.18
C TYR A 224 -7.31 3.54 6.74
N ARG A 225 -6.41 4.10 5.93
CA ARG A 225 -6.62 4.39 4.51
C ARG A 225 -5.31 4.18 3.78
N LEU A 226 -5.39 3.67 2.56
CA LEU A 226 -4.23 3.51 1.66
C LEU A 226 -4.53 4.17 0.32
N LEU A 227 -3.81 5.23 0.00
CA LEU A 227 -3.79 5.81 -1.34
C LEU A 227 -2.40 5.61 -1.93
N VAL A 228 -2.35 5.03 -3.11
CA VAL A 228 -1.12 4.86 -3.89
C VAL A 228 -1.37 5.37 -5.30
N ASP A 229 -0.59 6.34 -5.78
CA ASP A 229 -0.68 6.82 -7.16
C ASP A 229 0.71 7.05 -7.78
N GLY A 230 0.80 6.98 -9.10
CA GLY A 230 2.03 7.27 -9.87
C GLY A 230 2.70 6.03 -10.46
N ARG A 231 3.99 6.15 -10.78
CA ARG A 231 4.80 5.05 -11.29
C ARG A 231 5.27 4.19 -10.13
N ILE A 232 4.53 3.11 -9.87
CA ILE A 232 4.76 2.21 -8.75
C ILE A 232 4.98 0.80 -9.29
N SER A 233 6.13 0.21 -9.00
CA SER A 233 6.42 -1.18 -9.42
C SER A 233 6.18 -2.19 -8.31
N LYS A 234 6.25 -1.79 -7.04
CA LYS A 234 6.02 -2.68 -5.90
C LYS A 234 5.47 -1.97 -4.67
N ILE A 235 4.41 -2.51 -4.09
CA ILE A 235 3.99 -2.24 -2.70
C ILE A 235 3.82 -3.59 -2.00
N SER A 236 4.50 -3.77 -0.88
CA SER A 236 4.40 -4.99 -0.08
C SER A 236 4.19 -4.68 1.40
N MET A 237 3.15 -5.25 1.99
CA MET A 237 2.82 -5.10 3.40
C MET A 237 2.49 -6.49 3.98
N PRO A 238 3.51 -7.35 4.19
CA PRO A 238 3.31 -8.77 4.45
C PRO A 238 2.58 -9.08 5.76
N LYS A 239 2.58 -8.16 6.72
CA LYS A 239 1.91 -8.30 8.03
C LYS A 239 0.62 -7.48 8.15
N LEU A 240 0.18 -6.81 7.08
CA LEU A 240 -1.01 -5.98 7.13
C LEU A 240 -2.22 -6.88 7.32
N GLU A 241 -2.90 -6.76 8.45
CA GLU A 241 -4.07 -7.57 8.79
C GLU A 241 -5.38 -6.82 8.56
N PHE A 242 -5.37 -5.50 8.75
CA PHE A 242 -6.54 -4.64 8.66
C PHE A 242 -6.26 -3.43 7.76
N LEU A 243 -7.17 -3.20 6.81
CA LEU A 243 -7.12 -2.08 5.89
C LEU A 243 -8.51 -1.47 5.67
N GLY A 244 -8.60 -0.15 5.82
CA GLY A 244 -9.81 0.62 5.54
C GLY A 244 -10.56 1.08 6.80
N ARG A 245 -11.76 1.65 6.63
CA ARG A 245 -12.61 2.09 7.75
C ARG A 245 -13.94 1.32 7.82
N ASP A 246 -14.34 0.94 9.02
CA ASP A 246 -15.75 0.62 9.29
C ASP A 246 -16.53 1.94 9.38
N HIS A 247 -17.20 2.35 8.29
CA HIS A 247 -18.00 3.58 8.25
C HIS A 247 -19.40 3.28 8.81
N PRO A 248 -19.81 3.81 9.98
CA PRO A 248 -21.19 3.64 10.44
C PRO A 248 -22.21 4.39 9.56
N HIS A 249 -21.75 5.32 8.72
CA HIS A 249 -22.60 6.31 8.02
C HIS A 249 -22.27 6.50 6.51
N GLY A 250 -21.60 5.54 5.86
CA GLY A 250 -21.55 5.46 4.39
C GLY A 250 -20.88 6.63 3.65
N GLY A 251 -19.62 6.96 3.96
CA GLY A 251 -18.84 7.94 3.19
C GLY A 251 -18.10 7.31 2.01
N TYR A 252 -18.37 7.79 0.79
CA TYR A 252 -17.79 7.36 -0.50
C TYR A 252 -16.38 7.91 -0.79
N SER A 253 -15.48 7.98 0.19
CA SER A 253 -14.06 8.26 -0.12
C SER A 253 -13.33 6.95 -0.31
N ASP A 254 -12.58 6.77 -1.39
CA ASP A 254 -11.80 5.55 -1.60
C ASP A 254 -10.85 5.32 -0.43
N ASP A 255 -11.21 4.34 0.42
CA ASP A 255 -10.46 3.95 1.60
C ASP A 255 -9.20 3.19 1.18
N VAL A 256 -9.28 2.46 0.06
CA VAL A 256 -8.13 1.88 -0.61
C VAL A 256 -8.18 2.16 -2.10
N MET A 257 -7.22 2.96 -2.57
CA MET A 257 -7.03 3.22 -3.99
C MET A 257 -5.57 3.05 -4.36
N ILE A 258 -5.31 2.17 -5.33
CA ILE A 258 -3.99 2.01 -5.93
C ILE A 258 -4.12 2.28 -7.42
N SER A 259 -3.43 3.30 -7.92
CA SER A 259 -3.38 3.69 -9.33
C SER A 259 -1.93 3.67 -9.78
N THR A 260 -1.54 2.67 -10.55
CA THR A 260 -0.18 2.63 -11.13
C THR A 260 -0.18 3.06 -12.59
N LYS A 261 0.94 3.58 -13.07
CA LYS A 261 1.13 4.07 -14.45
C LYS A 261 2.39 3.46 -15.06
N GLU A 262 2.31 3.20 -16.36
CA GLU A 262 3.41 2.76 -17.24
C GLU A 262 4.03 1.39 -16.93
N THR A 263 4.43 1.14 -15.69
CA THR A 263 5.13 -0.07 -15.26
C THR A 263 4.19 -1.04 -14.55
N PRO A 264 4.11 -2.32 -14.95
CA PRO A 264 3.33 -3.33 -14.25
C PRO A 264 3.70 -3.45 -12.77
N GLY A 265 2.76 -3.12 -11.89
CA GLY A 265 2.94 -3.11 -10.44
C GLY A 265 2.63 -4.46 -9.79
N SER A 266 3.43 -4.83 -8.78
CA SER A 266 3.20 -5.98 -7.90
C SER A 266 2.73 -5.53 -6.51
N PHE A 267 1.54 -5.94 -6.12
CA PHE A 267 0.91 -5.57 -4.86
C PHE A 267 0.70 -6.80 -3.99
N SER A 268 1.22 -6.80 -2.76
CA SER A 268 1.21 -7.98 -1.89
C SER A 268 0.80 -7.64 -0.45
N PHE A 269 -0.31 -8.26 -0.04
CA PHE A 269 -0.97 -8.16 1.26
C PHE A 269 -1.39 -9.56 1.77
N PRO A 270 -0.45 -10.52 1.89
CA PRO A 270 -0.76 -11.92 2.15
C PRO A 270 -1.46 -12.17 3.49
N SER A 271 -1.26 -11.32 4.48
CA SER A 271 -1.88 -11.44 5.81
C SER A 271 -3.18 -10.64 5.96
N LEU A 272 -3.66 -9.99 4.89
CA LEU A 272 -4.86 -9.15 4.94
C LEU A 272 -6.09 -10.00 5.21
N LYS A 273 -6.72 -9.77 6.36
CA LYS A 273 -7.91 -10.49 6.83
C LYS A 273 -9.16 -9.65 6.75
N ASN A 274 -9.02 -8.38 7.09
CA ASN A 274 -10.12 -7.44 7.23
C ASN A 274 -9.95 -6.28 6.27
N LEU A 275 -10.92 -6.15 5.38
CA LEU A 275 -11.03 -5.06 4.45
C LEU A 275 -12.35 -4.36 4.69
N THR A 276 -12.33 -3.04 4.83
CA THR A 276 -13.53 -2.22 5.02
C THR A 276 -13.50 -1.02 4.08
N GLY A 277 -14.66 -0.44 3.74
CA GLY A 277 -14.73 0.68 2.80
C GLY A 277 -14.89 0.27 1.33
N SER A 278 -14.05 0.83 0.46
CA SER A 278 -13.90 0.44 -0.95
C SER A 278 -12.47 -0.02 -1.23
N PHE A 279 -12.31 -0.90 -2.21
CA PHE A 279 -10.99 -1.38 -2.62
C PHE A 279 -10.84 -1.34 -4.13
N SER A 280 -9.98 -0.45 -4.58
CA SER A 280 -9.81 -0.13 -6.00
C SER A 280 -8.33 -0.25 -6.39
N ILE A 281 -8.02 -1.08 -7.38
CA ILE A 281 -6.67 -1.16 -7.97
C ILE A 281 -6.78 -0.99 -9.49
N TYR A 282 -6.05 -0.02 -10.03
CA TYR A 282 -6.06 0.38 -11.43
C TYR A 282 -4.66 0.52 -12.03
N GLY A 283 -4.55 0.27 -13.34
CA GLY A 283 -3.32 0.49 -14.12
C GLY A 283 -2.70 -0.80 -14.64
N PRO A 284 -1.43 -0.82 -15.06
CA PRO A 284 -0.75 -2.07 -15.40
C PRO A 284 -0.47 -2.88 -14.12
N ILE A 285 -1.15 -4.01 -13.95
CA ILE A 285 -1.01 -4.86 -12.75
C ILE A 285 -0.30 -6.15 -13.15
N LYS A 286 0.82 -6.44 -12.49
CA LYS A 286 1.57 -7.70 -12.67
C LYS A 286 1.05 -8.80 -11.76
N SER A 287 0.80 -8.48 -10.50
CA SER A 287 0.36 -9.46 -9.50
C SER A 287 -0.35 -8.79 -8.34
N LEU A 288 -1.39 -9.47 -7.84
CA LEU A 288 -2.09 -9.12 -6.61
C LEU A 288 -2.11 -10.34 -5.69
N ASP A 289 -1.57 -10.19 -4.49
CA ASP A 289 -1.59 -11.22 -3.46
C ASP A 289 -2.41 -10.74 -2.26
N VAL A 290 -3.55 -11.39 -2.04
CA VAL A 290 -4.47 -11.19 -0.92
C VAL A 290 -4.84 -12.54 -0.30
N SER A 291 -3.84 -13.42 -0.16
CA SER A 291 -4.03 -14.85 0.13
C SER A 291 -4.83 -15.18 1.40
N SER A 292 -4.82 -14.30 2.42
CA SER A 292 -5.60 -14.48 3.65
C SER A 292 -7.01 -13.88 3.62
N LEU A 293 -7.37 -13.15 2.55
CA LEU A 293 -8.66 -12.49 2.46
C LEU A 293 -9.75 -13.50 2.11
N GLN A 294 -10.38 -14.09 3.14
CA GLN A 294 -11.41 -15.12 2.96
C GLN A 294 -12.83 -14.57 2.88
N SER A 295 -13.08 -13.39 3.42
CA SER A 295 -14.41 -12.80 3.43
C SER A 295 -14.29 -11.29 3.35
N THR A 296 -15.13 -10.66 2.54
CA THR A 296 -15.21 -9.21 2.46
C THR A 296 -16.62 -8.74 2.17
N THR A 297 -17.03 -7.68 2.85
CA THR A 297 -18.28 -6.97 2.59
C THR A 297 -18.08 -5.74 1.71
N VAL A 298 -16.85 -5.53 1.24
CA VAL A 298 -16.43 -4.35 0.50
C VAL A 298 -16.70 -4.50 -0.99
N TYR A 299 -17.04 -3.38 -1.63
CA TYR A 299 -17.02 -3.26 -3.07
C TYR A 299 -15.57 -3.24 -3.57
N MET A 300 -15.22 -4.25 -4.36
CA MET A 300 -13.90 -4.39 -4.97
C MET A 300 -13.93 -4.01 -6.45
N SER A 301 -12.90 -3.31 -6.91
CA SER A 301 -12.75 -2.90 -8.31
C SER A 301 -11.31 -3.11 -8.75
N LEU A 302 -11.10 -3.89 -9.80
CA LEU A 302 -9.78 -4.23 -10.33
C LEU A 302 -9.76 -3.97 -11.84
N GLY A 303 -9.04 -2.93 -12.25
CA GLY A 303 -8.86 -2.54 -13.64
C GLY A 303 -7.42 -2.71 -14.07
N THR A 304 -7.13 -3.64 -14.99
CA THR A 304 -5.75 -3.84 -15.46
C THR A 304 -5.57 -3.51 -16.94
N THR A 305 -4.44 -2.88 -17.28
CA THR A 305 -4.00 -2.72 -18.68
C THR A 305 -2.94 -3.74 -19.10
N SER A 306 -2.46 -4.56 -18.16
CA SER A 306 -1.51 -5.66 -18.42
C SER A 306 -2.18 -7.01 -18.17
N PRO A 307 -1.81 -8.07 -18.90
CA PRO A 307 -2.35 -9.42 -18.69
C PRO A 307 -2.25 -9.84 -17.22
N LEU A 308 -3.39 -10.09 -16.60
CA LEU A 308 -3.49 -10.45 -15.18
C LEU A 308 -4.06 -11.86 -15.00
N ASN A 309 -3.35 -12.66 -14.21
CA ASN A 309 -3.84 -13.92 -13.66
C ASN A 309 -4.10 -13.74 -12.16
N ALA A 310 -5.37 -13.81 -11.76
CA ALA A 310 -5.79 -13.59 -10.38
C ALA A 310 -6.41 -14.86 -9.78
N THR A 311 -6.00 -15.20 -8.55
CA THR A 311 -6.69 -16.21 -7.73
C THR A 311 -7.12 -15.56 -6.45
N LEU A 312 -8.44 -15.47 -6.22
CA LEU A 312 -9.03 -14.81 -5.06
C LEU A 312 -9.58 -15.89 -4.12
N PRO A 313 -9.00 -16.09 -2.92
CA PRO A 313 -9.38 -17.17 -2.00
C PRO A 313 -10.66 -16.85 -1.19
N LEU A 314 -11.54 -16.04 -1.76
CA LEU A 314 -12.76 -15.55 -1.14
C LEU A 314 -13.77 -16.69 -0.98
N ARG A 315 -14.32 -16.83 0.22
CA ARG A 315 -15.49 -17.65 0.56
C ARG A 315 -16.78 -16.85 0.47
N LYS A 316 -16.72 -15.57 0.87
CA LYS A 316 -17.82 -14.63 0.85
C LYS A 316 -17.39 -13.28 0.26
N LEU A 317 -18.21 -12.72 -0.63
CA LEU A 317 -17.91 -11.49 -1.35
C LEU A 317 -19.17 -10.67 -1.60
N THR A 318 -19.25 -9.43 -1.13
CA THR A 318 -20.38 -8.57 -1.51
C THR A 318 -20.37 -8.25 -3.00
N SER A 319 -19.33 -7.61 -3.52
CA SER A 319 -19.30 -7.21 -4.93
C SER A 319 -17.87 -7.07 -5.44
N ILE A 320 -17.61 -7.57 -6.65
CA ILE A 320 -16.36 -7.30 -7.37
C ILE A 320 -16.63 -6.94 -8.83
N ASN A 321 -15.89 -5.95 -9.32
CA ASN A 321 -15.78 -5.58 -10.72
C ASN A 321 -14.35 -5.80 -11.22
N LEU A 322 -14.21 -6.59 -12.28
CA LEU A 322 -12.94 -6.90 -12.93
C LEU A 322 -13.00 -6.40 -14.36
N TYR A 323 -12.06 -5.55 -14.79
CA TYR A 323 -12.05 -5.04 -16.15
C TYR A 323 -10.65 -4.89 -16.75
N GLY A 324 -10.60 -4.92 -18.09
CA GLY A 324 -9.37 -4.74 -18.86
C GLY A 324 -8.69 -6.05 -19.24
N ALA A 325 -7.36 -6.11 -19.24
CA ALA A 325 -6.59 -7.27 -19.73
C ALA A 325 -6.55 -8.44 -18.72
N ILE A 326 -7.68 -9.10 -18.49
CA ILE A 326 -7.80 -10.24 -17.57
C ILE A 326 -7.59 -11.55 -18.32
N GLU A 327 -6.49 -12.25 -18.05
CA GLU A 327 -6.17 -13.53 -18.69
C GLU A 327 -6.89 -14.69 -17.99
N SER A 328 -6.92 -14.69 -16.65
CA SER A 328 -7.74 -15.63 -15.88
C SER A 328 -8.09 -15.08 -14.50
N VAL A 329 -9.27 -15.46 -14.02
CA VAL A 329 -9.66 -15.24 -12.62
C VAL A 329 -10.27 -16.51 -12.04
N LYS A 330 -9.89 -16.84 -10.80
CA LYS A 330 -10.37 -18.04 -10.10
C LYS A 330 -10.90 -17.69 -8.71
N PHE A 331 -12.05 -18.27 -8.39
CA PHE A 331 -12.71 -18.20 -7.09
C PHE A 331 -12.86 -19.62 -6.49
N PRO A 332 -11.76 -20.25 -6.05
CA PRO A 332 -11.76 -21.68 -5.69
C PRO A 332 -12.61 -22.04 -4.47
N PHE A 333 -12.92 -21.08 -3.60
CA PHE A 333 -13.60 -21.33 -2.32
C PHE A 333 -14.91 -20.55 -2.17
N LEU A 334 -15.37 -19.86 -3.22
CA LEU A 334 -16.53 -18.98 -3.15
C LEU A 334 -17.81 -19.76 -2.92
N LYS A 335 -18.61 -19.30 -1.96
CA LYS A 335 -19.89 -19.89 -1.56
C LYS A 335 -21.02 -18.89 -1.46
N ASP A 336 -20.71 -17.61 -1.27
CA ASP A 336 -21.68 -16.53 -1.04
C ASP A 336 -21.18 -15.29 -1.78
N PHE A 337 -22.03 -14.73 -2.63
CA PHE A 337 -21.77 -13.43 -3.25
C PHE A 337 -23.05 -12.64 -3.54
N ASN A 338 -22.97 -11.33 -3.77
CA ASN A 338 -24.10 -10.57 -4.32
C ASN A 338 -23.90 -10.24 -5.81
N TYR A 339 -22.72 -9.75 -6.19
CA TYR A 339 -22.44 -9.38 -7.58
C TYR A 339 -21.00 -9.69 -8.01
N ILE A 340 -20.81 -10.25 -9.20
CA ILE A 340 -19.49 -10.41 -9.84
C ILE A 340 -19.56 -9.99 -11.31
N GLY A 341 -18.87 -8.91 -11.66
CA GLY A 341 -18.76 -8.41 -13.03
C GLY A 341 -17.36 -8.64 -13.61
N ILE A 342 -17.28 -9.23 -14.80
CA ILE A 342 -16.04 -9.42 -15.55
C ILE A 342 -16.19 -8.82 -16.94
N GLN A 343 -15.36 -7.83 -17.27
CA GLN A 343 -15.25 -7.25 -18.60
C GLN A 343 -13.80 -7.34 -19.09
N SER A 344 -13.45 -8.47 -19.70
CA SER A 344 -12.09 -8.69 -20.19
C SER A 344 -11.90 -8.25 -21.65
N SER A 345 -10.73 -7.71 -21.96
CA SER A 345 -10.24 -7.53 -23.33
C SER A 345 -9.46 -8.74 -23.86
N LEU A 346 -9.31 -9.79 -23.05
CA LEU A 346 -8.68 -11.07 -23.39
C LEU A 346 -9.71 -12.21 -23.26
N LEU A 347 -9.38 -13.39 -23.79
CA LEU A 347 -10.18 -14.59 -23.62
C LEU A 347 -9.99 -15.13 -22.19
N VAL A 348 -10.97 -14.88 -21.32
CA VAL A 348 -10.95 -15.26 -19.88
C VAL A 348 -11.69 -16.57 -19.63
N GLY A 349 -12.49 -17.04 -20.61
CA GLY A 349 -13.30 -18.25 -20.52
C GLY A 349 -14.63 -18.01 -19.84
N CYS A 350 -15.39 -17.01 -20.30
CA CYS A 350 -16.66 -16.60 -19.68
C CYS A 350 -17.67 -17.74 -19.54
N LYS A 351 -17.72 -18.67 -20.51
CA LYS A 351 -18.62 -19.83 -20.44
C LYS A 351 -18.41 -20.68 -19.18
N ASN A 352 -17.16 -20.97 -18.83
CA ASN A 352 -16.84 -21.78 -17.65
C ASN A 352 -17.16 -21.01 -16.35
N PHE A 353 -16.83 -19.71 -16.33
CA PHE A 353 -17.17 -18.84 -15.22
C PHE A 353 -18.68 -18.77 -14.96
N THR A 354 -19.50 -18.54 -15.99
CA THR A 354 -20.95 -18.46 -15.88
C THR A 354 -21.54 -19.77 -15.33
N THR A 355 -21.07 -20.92 -15.79
CA THR A 355 -21.52 -22.22 -15.25
C THR A 355 -21.20 -22.37 -13.76
N GLN A 356 -19.99 -22.01 -13.33
CA GLN A 356 -19.61 -22.05 -11.92
C GLN A 356 -20.47 -21.11 -11.05
N MET A 357 -20.74 -19.90 -11.53
CA MET A 357 -21.54 -18.93 -10.77
C MET A 357 -23.01 -19.32 -10.69
N GLU A 358 -23.58 -19.92 -11.74
CA GLU A 358 -24.94 -20.45 -11.73
C GLU A 358 -25.12 -21.55 -10.68
N GLU A 359 -24.18 -22.50 -10.59
CA GLU A 359 -24.21 -23.57 -9.58
C GLU A 359 -24.20 -23.02 -8.14
N ILE A 360 -23.36 -22.02 -7.86
CA ILE A 360 -23.31 -21.36 -6.55
C ILE A 360 -24.62 -20.61 -6.30
N SER A 361 -25.13 -19.87 -7.28
CA SER A 361 -26.34 -19.04 -7.17
C SER A 361 -27.59 -19.86 -6.85
N GLN A 362 -27.72 -21.05 -7.44
CA GLN A 362 -28.84 -21.97 -7.17
C GLN A 362 -28.85 -22.51 -5.73
N SER A 363 -27.71 -22.47 -5.03
CA SER A 363 -27.61 -22.89 -3.63
C SER A 363 -27.93 -21.79 -2.61
N LEU A 364 -28.11 -20.55 -3.07
CA LEU A 364 -28.34 -19.38 -2.23
C LEU A 364 -29.84 -19.05 -2.11
N GLU A 365 -30.26 -18.55 -0.95
CA GLU A 365 -31.66 -18.20 -0.67
C GLU A 365 -32.09 -16.84 -1.27
N TYR A 366 -31.15 -16.08 -1.82
CA TYR A 366 -31.37 -14.74 -2.36
C TYR A 366 -30.81 -14.61 -3.78
N LYS A 367 -31.32 -13.64 -4.51
CA LYS A 367 -30.89 -13.38 -5.89
C LYS A 367 -29.49 -12.79 -5.90
N THR A 368 -28.59 -13.46 -6.61
CA THR A 368 -27.26 -12.97 -6.98
C THR A 368 -27.27 -12.47 -8.42
N ASP A 369 -26.26 -11.68 -8.79
CA ASP A 369 -26.07 -11.21 -10.15
C ASP A 369 -24.61 -11.46 -10.58
N TYR A 370 -24.41 -11.82 -11.83
CA TYR A 370 -23.08 -12.07 -12.35
C TYR A 370 -23.06 -11.84 -13.86
N GLU A 371 -22.01 -11.22 -14.35
CA GLU A 371 -21.82 -10.95 -15.77
C GLU A 371 -20.38 -11.21 -16.20
N CYS A 372 -20.22 -11.73 -17.41
CA CYS A 372 -18.92 -11.95 -18.00
C CYS A 372 -18.96 -11.61 -19.48
N SER A 373 -18.07 -10.72 -19.89
CA SER A 373 -17.89 -10.26 -21.26
C SER A 373 -16.43 -10.40 -21.67
N GLU A 374 -16.21 -11.02 -22.83
CA GLU A 374 -14.89 -11.24 -23.43
C GLU A 374 -14.97 -11.05 -24.96
N PRO A 375 -13.84 -10.83 -25.66
CA PRO A 375 -13.83 -10.76 -27.12
C PRO A 375 -14.32 -12.08 -27.72
N ARG A 376 -15.07 -12.03 -28.83
CA ARG A 376 -15.49 -13.25 -29.53
C ARG A 376 -14.26 -14.02 -29.98
N SER A 377 -14.14 -15.29 -29.58
CA SER A 377 -13.13 -16.19 -30.12
C SER A 377 -13.35 -16.30 -31.63
N THR A 378 -12.45 -15.76 -32.45
CA THR A 378 -12.43 -16.08 -33.87
C THR A 378 -12.02 -17.55 -33.97
N PRO A 379 -12.82 -18.43 -34.59
CA PRO A 379 -12.42 -19.81 -34.79
C PRO A 379 -11.11 -19.82 -35.60
N PRO A 380 -10.15 -20.70 -35.27
CA PRO A 380 -8.89 -20.78 -36.00
C PRO A 380 -9.19 -20.99 -37.49
N LEU A 381 -8.67 -20.10 -38.34
CA LEU A 381 -8.88 -20.09 -39.79
C LEU A 381 -8.55 -21.45 -40.46
N LEU A 382 -7.76 -22.29 -39.78
CA LEU A 382 -7.42 -23.65 -40.20
C LEU A 382 -8.63 -24.60 -40.32
N GLY A 383 -9.72 -24.36 -39.58
CA GLY A 383 -10.95 -25.15 -39.69
C GLY A 383 -11.80 -24.84 -40.94
N LEU A 384 -11.64 -23.64 -41.52
CA LEU A 384 -12.37 -23.22 -42.72
C LEU A 384 -11.69 -23.66 -44.02
N ILE A 385 -10.38 -23.89 -44.01
CA ILE A 385 -9.66 -24.43 -45.18
C ILE A 385 -10.02 -25.91 -45.40
N ALA A 386 -10.33 -26.68 -44.34
CA ALA A 386 -10.76 -28.07 -44.48
C ALA A 386 -12.14 -28.23 -45.14
N LEU A 387 -13.04 -27.25 -45.04
CA LEU A 387 -14.38 -27.31 -45.65
C LEU A 387 -14.43 -26.79 -47.10
N CYS A 388 -13.44 -26.01 -47.53
CA CYS A 388 -13.38 -25.49 -48.91
C CYS A 388 -12.53 -26.34 -49.86
N VAL A 389 -11.65 -27.22 -49.36
CA VAL A 389 -10.79 -28.06 -50.23
C VAL A 389 -11.48 -29.37 -50.63
N ILE A 390 -12.40 -29.90 -49.81
CA ILE A 390 -13.11 -31.16 -50.11
C ILE A 390 -14.01 -31.06 -51.36
N PRO A 391 -14.77 -29.97 -51.61
CA PRO A 391 -15.58 -29.86 -52.82
C PRO A 391 -14.76 -29.71 -54.10
N VAL A 392 -13.60 -29.02 -54.04
CA VAL A 392 -12.79 -28.72 -55.23
C VAL A 392 -12.07 -29.96 -55.74
N VAL A 393 -11.56 -30.82 -54.85
CA VAL A 393 -10.92 -32.09 -55.24
C VAL A 393 -11.93 -33.07 -55.84
N ALA A 394 -13.16 -33.12 -55.30
CA ALA A 394 -14.22 -33.97 -55.86
C ALA A 394 -14.68 -33.52 -57.26
N ILE A 395 -14.80 -32.20 -57.49
CA ILE A 395 -15.16 -31.64 -58.79
C ILE A 395 -14.04 -31.87 -59.82
N ALA A 396 -12.77 -31.69 -59.43
CA ALA A 396 -11.63 -31.97 -60.31
C ALA A 396 -11.50 -33.45 -60.66
N ALA A 397 -11.73 -34.36 -59.71
CA ALA A 397 -11.72 -35.80 -59.97
C ALA A 397 -12.86 -36.23 -60.90
N ALA A 398 -14.07 -35.67 -60.74
CA ALA A 398 -15.19 -35.93 -61.64
C ALA A 398 -14.93 -35.39 -63.06
N ALA A 399 -14.34 -34.20 -63.20
CA ALA A 399 -13.96 -33.63 -64.49
C ALA A 399 -12.87 -34.45 -65.20
N TYR A 400 -11.88 -34.95 -64.46
CA TYR A 400 -10.84 -35.84 -65.00
C TYR A 400 -11.43 -37.19 -65.46
N HIS A 401 -12.37 -37.76 -64.70
CA HIS A 401 -12.98 -39.03 -65.07
C HIS A 401 -13.90 -38.92 -66.31
N CYS A 402 -14.60 -37.79 -66.47
CA CYS A 402 -15.44 -37.53 -67.65
C CYS A 402 -14.62 -37.25 -68.91
N THR A 403 -13.48 -36.58 -68.80
CA THR A 403 -12.60 -36.31 -69.96
C THR A 403 -11.86 -37.56 -70.42
N LYS A 404 -11.42 -38.43 -69.49
CA LYS A 404 -10.80 -39.72 -69.84
C LYS A 404 -11.77 -40.65 -70.58
N LYS A 405 -13.02 -40.77 -70.11
CA LYS A 405 -14.03 -41.62 -70.77
C LYS A 405 -14.36 -41.16 -72.21
N LYS A 406 -14.36 -39.84 -72.44
CA LYS A 406 -14.56 -39.29 -73.78
C LYS A 406 -13.39 -39.55 -74.74
N HIS A 407 -12.18 -39.68 -74.22
CA HIS A 407 -11.00 -39.97 -75.04
C HIS A 407 -10.96 -41.45 -75.46
N GLU A 408 -11.42 -42.36 -74.59
CA GLU A 408 -11.51 -43.80 -74.87
C GLU A 408 -12.64 -44.12 -75.87
N GLU A 409 -13.73 -43.32 -75.92
CA GLU A 409 -14.81 -43.50 -76.89
C GLU A 409 -14.47 -42.96 -78.30
N MET A 410 -13.54 -42.00 -78.43
CA MET A 410 -13.09 -41.50 -79.74
C MET A 410 -12.06 -42.41 -80.41
N GLU A 411 -11.25 -43.14 -79.64
CA GLU A 411 -10.27 -44.10 -80.17
C GLU A 411 -10.93 -45.35 -80.78
N TYR A 412 -12.18 -45.66 -80.40
CA TYR A 412 -12.93 -46.81 -80.92
C TYR A 412 -13.73 -46.52 -82.21
N GLU A 413 -13.94 -45.25 -82.57
CA GLU A 413 -14.63 -44.86 -83.82
C GLU A 413 -13.66 -44.68 -85.00
N GLU A 414 -12.37 -44.35 -84.77
CA GLU A 414 -11.37 -44.27 -85.86
C GLU A 414 -10.89 -45.65 -86.36
N GLU A 415 -11.04 -46.74 -85.59
CA GLU A 415 -10.66 -48.10 -86.02
C GLU A 415 -11.77 -48.83 -86.83
N LYS A 416 -12.93 -48.19 -87.06
CA LYS A 416 -14.04 -48.77 -87.85
C LYS A 416 -14.26 -48.15 -89.24
N VAL A 417 -13.41 -47.19 -89.66
CA VAL A 417 -13.51 -46.53 -90.98
C VAL A 417 -12.19 -46.57 -91.77
N ALA A 418 -11.33 -47.56 -91.51
CA ALA A 418 -10.13 -47.83 -92.31
C ALA A 418 -10.23 -49.18 -93.04
#